data_AF-A0A2G7GXV1-F1
#
_entry.id   AF-A0A2G7GXV1-F1
#
_cell.length_a   1.000
_cell.length_b   1.000
_cell.length_c   1.000
_cell.angle_alpha   90.00
_cell.angle_beta   90.00
_cell.angle_gamma   90.00
#
_symmetry.space_group_name_H-M   'P 1'
#
loop_
_entity.id
_entity.type
_entity.pdbx_description
1 polymer ?
#
loop_
_entity_poly.entity_id
_entity_poly.type
_entity_poly.pdbx_seq_one_letter_code
_entity_poly.pdbx_strand_id
1 'polypeptide(L)'
;MNVGQGVSMTAALIGTEVGADVVNVYAKNADGTRGAYMGSEVKVYRPTQGALNFEVKAGSLGMTITSAKVVYTDASGTPFAAPSNTFNTTLNIKVPEGYVCPGGATTCTFTEKTATPVTFTAPANELYLLSEQAAIAAADSCVDGSAVLASGQGACAEVRMNITLTGQDTLGTTRTINIPQAQVRVYVATVTEEVR
;
A
#
# COMPACT_ATOMS: atom_id res chain seq x y z
N MET A 1 39.12 0.87 -5.72
CA MET A 1 37.95 1.09 -6.60
C MET A 1 37.07 2.12 -5.91
N ASN A 2 36.71 3.21 -6.59
CA ASN A 2 35.90 4.28 -6.02
C ASN A 2 34.47 3.76 -5.86
N VAL A 3 33.93 3.72 -4.63
CA VAL A 3 32.49 3.49 -4.40
C VAL A 3 31.75 4.78 -4.76
N GLY A 4 31.88 5.18 -6.03
CA GLY A 4 31.43 6.48 -6.54
C GLY A 4 29.94 6.54 -6.84
N GLN A 5 29.21 5.43 -6.65
CA GLN A 5 27.77 5.39 -6.84
C GLN A 5 27.12 5.27 -5.45
N GLY A 6 26.40 6.32 -5.07
CA GLY A 6 25.53 6.28 -3.90
C GLY A 6 24.36 5.31 -4.10
N VAL A 7 23.31 5.46 -3.29
CA VAL A 7 22.07 4.70 -3.49
C VAL A 7 21.46 5.02 -4.86
N SER A 8 21.31 3.99 -5.68
CA SER A 8 20.64 4.03 -6.97
C SER A 8 19.70 2.83 -7.09
N MET A 9 18.46 3.02 -6.65
CA MET A 9 17.41 2.03 -6.71
C MET A 9 16.06 2.69 -6.96
N THR A 10 15.15 1.95 -7.58
CA THR A 10 13.73 2.32 -7.71
C THR A 10 12.91 1.44 -6.78
N ALA A 11 11.74 1.92 -6.37
CA ALA A 11 10.81 1.15 -5.55
C ALA A 11 9.39 1.29 -6.10
N ALA A 12 8.60 0.22 -5.99
CA ALA A 12 7.20 0.18 -6.40
C ALA A 12 6.39 -0.63 -5.39
N LEU A 13 5.22 -0.12 -5.00
CA LEU A 13 4.24 -0.85 -4.21
C LEU A 13 3.08 -1.26 -5.12
N ILE A 14 2.81 -2.56 -5.20
CA ILE A 14 1.83 -3.14 -6.14
C ILE A 14 0.88 -4.07 -5.41
N GLY A 15 -0.41 -4.06 -5.78
CA GLY A 15 -1.39 -5.00 -5.27
C GLY A 15 -1.95 -4.68 -3.88
N THR A 16 -1.87 -3.42 -3.44
CA THR A 16 -2.59 -2.98 -2.23
C THR A 16 -4.08 -2.90 -2.54
N GLU A 17 -4.92 -3.48 -1.69
CA GLU A 17 -6.36 -3.57 -1.92
C GLU A 17 -7.19 -3.29 -0.65
N VAL A 18 -8.43 -2.83 -0.85
CA VAL A 18 -9.47 -2.72 0.18
C VAL A 18 -10.76 -3.29 -0.38
N GLY A 19 -11.17 -4.46 0.12
CA GLY A 19 -12.48 -5.03 -0.17
C GLY A 19 -13.52 -4.55 0.85
N ALA A 20 -14.67 -4.07 0.40
CA ALA A 20 -15.79 -3.64 1.24
C ALA A 20 -16.95 -4.66 1.13
N ASP A 21 -17.39 -5.21 2.26
CA ASP A 21 -18.62 -5.99 2.36
C ASP A 21 -19.77 -5.05 2.69
N VAL A 22 -20.66 -4.85 1.72
CA VAL A 22 -21.75 -3.88 1.78
C VAL A 22 -23.07 -4.56 2.17
N VAL A 23 -23.88 -3.86 2.95
CA VAL A 23 -25.25 -4.23 3.29
C VAL A 23 -26.22 -3.17 2.78
N ASN A 24 -27.15 -3.55 1.91
CA ASN A 24 -28.33 -2.76 1.59
C ASN A 24 -29.35 -2.91 2.72
N VAL A 25 -29.69 -1.81 3.39
CA VAL A 25 -30.64 -1.78 4.50
C VAL A 25 -32.02 -1.38 4.00
N TYR A 26 -33.03 -2.17 4.35
CA TYR A 26 -34.44 -1.93 4.05
C TYR A 26 -35.24 -1.82 5.35
N ALA A 27 -36.25 -0.96 5.37
CA ALA A 27 -37.20 -0.88 6.46
C ALA A 27 -38.03 -2.17 6.54
N LYS A 28 -38.46 -2.54 7.74
CA LYS A 28 -39.37 -3.65 7.97
C LYS A 28 -40.82 -3.19 7.91
N ASN A 29 -41.61 -3.78 7.01
CA ASN A 29 -43.06 -3.57 6.98
C ASN A 29 -43.73 -4.20 8.20
N ALA A 30 -44.97 -3.79 8.50
CA ALA A 30 -45.73 -4.33 9.64
C ALA A 30 -45.97 -5.85 9.56
N ASP A 31 -45.99 -6.43 8.35
CA ASP A 31 -46.12 -7.86 8.09
C ASP A 31 -44.77 -8.62 8.12
N GLY A 32 -43.67 -7.92 8.44
CA GLY A 32 -42.32 -8.47 8.50
C GLY A 32 -41.62 -8.60 7.13
N THR A 33 -42.26 -8.18 6.04
CA THR A 33 -41.67 -8.18 4.70
C THR A 33 -40.72 -6.99 4.48
N ARG A 34 -39.94 -7.07 3.40
CA ARG A 34 -39.04 -5.99 2.97
C ARG A 34 -39.83 -4.74 2.56
N GLY A 35 -39.58 -3.65 3.26
CA GLY A 35 -40.15 -2.32 3.01
C GLY A 35 -39.23 -1.42 2.18
N ALA A 36 -39.32 -0.10 2.42
CA ALA A 36 -38.58 0.91 1.68
C ALA A 36 -37.06 0.77 1.90
N TYR A 37 -36.28 1.05 0.86
CA TYR A 37 -34.82 1.12 0.98
C TYR A 37 -34.41 2.31 1.86
N MET A 38 -33.51 2.08 2.80
CA MET A 38 -33.04 3.07 3.77
C MET A 38 -31.63 3.57 3.48
N GLY A 39 -30.75 2.73 2.93
CA GLY A 39 -29.37 3.09 2.67
C GLY A 39 -28.45 1.88 2.52
N SER A 40 -27.18 2.14 2.24
CA SER A 40 -26.13 1.13 2.19
C SER A 40 -25.10 1.41 3.28
N GLU A 41 -24.59 0.36 3.91
CA GLU A 41 -23.57 0.44 4.96
C GLU A 41 -22.41 -0.50 4.63
N VAL A 42 -21.18 -0.11 4.97
CA VAL A 42 -20.04 -1.05 4.99
C VAL A 42 -20.03 -1.77 6.33
N LYS A 43 -20.15 -3.10 6.30
CA LYS A 43 -20.18 -3.93 7.52
C LYS A 43 -18.82 -4.52 7.86
N VAL A 44 -18.04 -4.85 6.85
CA VAL A 44 -16.68 -5.35 6.99
C VAL A 44 -15.82 -4.72 5.91
N TYR A 45 -14.59 -4.32 6.26
CA TYR A 45 -13.56 -3.95 5.30
C TYR A 45 -12.39 -4.93 5.42
N ARG A 46 -11.76 -5.25 4.29
CA ARG A 46 -10.71 -6.28 4.15
C ARG A 46 -9.47 -5.65 3.51
N PRO A 47 -8.58 -5.02 4.30
CA PRO A 47 -7.36 -4.43 3.76
C PRO A 47 -6.35 -5.53 3.43
N THR A 48 -5.73 -5.43 2.26
CA THR A 48 -4.62 -6.28 1.84
C THR A 48 -3.42 -5.39 1.54
N GLN A 49 -2.30 -5.60 2.23
CA GLN A 49 -1.06 -4.90 1.94
C GLN A 49 -0.47 -5.43 0.62
N GLY A 50 -0.02 -4.51 -0.24
CA GLY A 50 0.68 -4.88 -1.47
C GLY A 50 2.10 -5.40 -1.24
N ALA A 51 2.77 -5.74 -2.34
CA ALA A 51 4.19 -6.08 -2.36
C ALA A 51 5.04 -4.85 -2.65
N LEU A 52 5.98 -4.53 -1.76
CA LEU A 52 6.98 -3.50 -1.97
C LEU A 52 8.22 -4.09 -2.64
N ASN A 53 8.43 -3.75 -3.91
CA ASN A 53 9.50 -4.24 -4.75
C ASN A 53 10.56 -3.16 -4.99
N PHE A 54 11.81 -3.58 -5.08
CA PHE A 54 12.96 -2.73 -5.34
C PHE A 54 13.75 -3.26 -6.53
N GLU A 55 14.18 -2.36 -7.40
CA GLU A 55 15.19 -2.63 -8.43
C GLU A 55 16.45 -1.85 -8.05
N VAL A 56 17.47 -2.57 -7.61
CA VAL A 56 18.75 -2.02 -7.20
C VAL A 56 19.70 -2.09 -8.40
N LYS A 57 20.23 -0.93 -8.83
CA LYS A 57 21.14 -0.90 -9.96
C LYS A 57 22.46 -1.57 -9.63
N ALA A 58 23.10 -2.15 -10.64
CA ALA A 58 24.45 -2.66 -10.53
C ALA A 58 25.39 -1.60 -9.96
N GLY A 59 26.14 -1.93 -8.91
CA GLY A 59 27.06 -1.02 -8.26
C GLY A 59 26.43 -0.04 -7.26
N SER A 60 25.12 -0.12 -7.00
CA SER A 60 24.43 0.67 -5.97
C SER A 60 24.76 0.18 -4.56
N LEU A 61 24.81 1.11 -3.61
CA LEU A 61 24.72 0.78 -2.20
C LEU A 61 23.34 0.19 -1.86
N GLY A 62 23.31 -0.69 -0.85
CA GLY A 62 22.07 -1.14 -0.22
C GLY A 62 21.51 -0.09 0.75
N MET A 63 20.37 -0.38 1.34
CA MET A 63 19.69 0.53 2.26
C MET A 63 18.93 -0.22 3.35
N THR A 64 19.06 0.23 4.60
CA THR A 64 18.18 -0.19 5.69
C THR A 64 17.10 0.87 5.87
N ILE A 65 15.87 0.54 5.54
CA ILE A 65 14.70 1.43 5.64
C ILE A 65 14.13 1.29 7.05
N THR A 66 14.02 2.43 7.74
CA THR A 66 13.61 2.51 9.15
C THR A 66 12.23 3.12 9.32
N SER A 67 11.72 3.86 8.35
CA SER A 67 10.40 4.46 8.42
C SER A 67 9.79 4.73 7.05
N ALA A 68 8.46 4.87 7.04
CA ALA A 68 7.72 5.35 5.90
C ALA A 68 6.73 6.43 6.35
N LYS A 69 6.64 7.49 5.54
CA LYS A 69 5.54 8.45 5.55
C LYS A 69 4.67 8.17 4.34
N VAL A 70 3.38 7.98 4.55
CA VAL A 70 2.38 7.74 3.52
C VAL A 70 1.40 8.89 3.52
N VAL A 71 1.16 9.50 2.36
CA VAL A 71 0.11 10.48 2.15
C VAL A 71 -0.92 9.87 1.20
N TYR A 72 -2.16 9.72 1.66
CA TYR A 72 -3.25 9.19 0.87
C TYR A 72 -3.93 10.31 0.09
N THR A 73 -4.11 10.12 -1.21
CA THR A 73 -4.78 11.06 -2.11
C THR A 73 -5.74 10.34 -3.04
N ASP A 74 -6.73 11.03 -3.58
CA ASP A 74 -7.50 10.52 -4.71
C ASP A 74 -6.65 10.48 -6.01
N ALA A 75 -7.28 10.08 -7.11
CA ALA A 75 -6.67 10.04 -8.45
C ALA A 75 -6.14 11.39 -8.95
N SER A 76 -6.70 12.51 -8.45
CA SER A 76 -6.30 13.88 -8.82
C SER A 76 -5.13 14.40 -7.97
N GLY A 77 -4.73 13.68 -6.93
CA GLY A 77 -3.74 14.12 -5.95
C GLY A 77 -4.32 14.93 -4.80
N THR A 78 -5.66 15.04 -4.70
CA THR A 78 -6.31 15.71 -3.56
C THR A 78 -6.21 14.81 -2.33
N PRO A 79 -5.77 15.32 -1.16
CA PRO A 79 -5.70 14.52 0.05
C PRO A 79 -7.05 13.93 0.44
N PHE A 80 -7.07 12.71 0.96
CA PHE A 80 -8.24 12.19 1.68
C PHE A 80 -8.59 13.08 2.88
N ALA A 81 -9.83 12.99 3.38
CA ALA A 81 -10.25 13.76 4.55
C ALA A 81 -9.39 13.41 5.79
N ALA A 82 -9.04 14.41 6.60
CA ALA A 82 -8.36 14.15 7.87
C ALA A 82 -9.29 13.35 8.82
N PRO A 83 -8.77 12.42 9.65
CA PRO A 83 -7.35 12.16 9.93
C PRO A 83 -6.69 11.10 9.02
N SER A 84 -7.38 10.56 8.01
CA SER A 84 -6.89 9.44 7.21
C SER A 84 -5.92 9.84 6.09
N ASN A 85 -5.49 11.11 6.05
CA ASN A 85 -4.70 11.65 4.94
C ASN A 85 -3.19 11.39 5.04
N THR A 86 -2.65 11.19 6.25
CA THR A 86 -1.23 10.95 6.49
C THR A 86 -1.03 9.85 7.51
N PHE A 87 -0.15 8.91 7.21
CA PHE A 87 0.22 7.82 8.09
C PHE A 87 1.74 7.69 8.16
N ASN A 88 2.28 7.64 9.37
CA ASN A 88 3.70 7.42 9.62
C ASN A 88 3.87 6.07 10.31
N THR A 89 4.82 5.29 9.84
CA THR A 89 5.10 3.96 10.37
C THR A 89 6.60 3.70 10.45
N THR A 90 6.99 2.82 11.36
CA THR A 90 8.36 2.30 11.47
C THR A 90 8.45 1.03 10.63
N LEU A 91 9.56 0.87 9.92
CA LEU A 91 9.88 -0.31 9.11
C LEU A 91 11.26 -0.83 9.51
N ASN A 92 11.59 -2.05 9.11
CA ASN A 92 12.94 -2.60 9.29
C ASN A 92 13.35 -3.43 8.06
N ILE A 93 13.32 -2.81 6.89
CA ILE A 93 13.54 -3.50 5.63
C ILE A 93 15.00 -3.33 5.21
N LYS A 94 15.71 -4.44 5.01
CA LYS A 94 17.10 -4.45 4.52
C LYS A 94 17.12 -4.72 3.02
N VAL A 95 17.21 -3.66 2.23
CA VAL A 95 17.36 -3.75 0.78
C VAL A 95 18.84 -4.08 0.47
N PRO A 96 19.12 -5.17 -0.27
CA PRO A 96 20.47 -5.57 -0.61
C PRO A 96 21.15 -4.53 -1.50
N GLU A 97 22.48 -4.58 -1.53
CA GLU A 97 23.30 -3.77 -2.44
C GLU A 97 23.39 -4.39 -3.84
N GLY A 98 23.75 -3.58 -4.83
CA GLY A 98 23.98 -4.01 -6.22
C GLY A 98 25.38 -4.59 -6.44
N TYR A 99 25.97 -5.18 -5.41
CA TYR A 99 27.28 -5.83 -5.44
C TYR A 99 27.13 -7.26 -4.94
N VAL A 100 27.51 -8.23 -5.75
CA VAL A 100 27.41 -9.65 -5.40
C VAL A 100 28.77 -10.32 -5.43
N CYS A 101 28.94 -11.32 -4.59
CA CYS A 101 30.13 -12.15 -4.62
C CYS A 101 30.13 -13.07 -5.84
N PRO A 102 31.30 -13.30 -6.45
CA PRO A 102 31.42 -14.16 -7.61
C PRO A 102 30.98 -15.59 -7.27
N GLY A 103 30.37 -16.26 -8.25
CA GLY A 103 29.88 -17.64 -8.08
C GLY A 103 28.72 -17.81 -7.10
N GLY A 104 28.07 -16.72 -6.66
CA GLY A 104 26.95 -16.79 -5.71
C GLY A 104 27.37 -17.05 -4.26
N ALA A 105 28.64 -16.84 -3.93
CA ALA A 105 29.12 -16.97 -2.55
C ALA A 105 28.37 -16.00 -1.62
N THR A 106 28.15 -16.40 -0.37
CA THR A 106 27.48 -15.56 0.63
C THR A 106 28.40 -14.49 1.21
N THR A 107 29.72 -14.69 1.11
CA THR A 107 30.74 -13.77 1.63
C THR A 107 31.95 -13.73 0.69
N CYS A 108 32.48 -12.54 0.47
CA CYS A 108 33.72 -12.28 -0.26
C CYS A 108 34.24 -10.90 0.16
N THR A 109 35.51 -10.62 -0.15
CA THR A 109 36.05 -9.28 0.06
C THR A 109 35.38 -8.29 -0.89
N PHE A 110 35.30 -7.02 -0.50
CA PHE A 110 34.67 -6.00 -1.34
C PHE A 110 35.34 -5.87 -2.72
N THR A 111 36.65 -6.10 -2.79
CA THR A 111 37.42 -6.09 -4.05
C THR A 111 37.08 -7.22 -5.00
N GLU A 112 36.53 -8.33 -4.50
CA GLU A 112 36.07 -9.47 -5.29
C GLU A 112 34.63 -9.30 -5.76
N LYS A 113 33.87 -8.35 -5.19
CA LYS A 113 32.48 -8.14 -5.57
C LYS A 113 32.36 -7.63 -7.00
N THR A 114 31.31 -8.11 -7.66
CA THR A 114 30.93 -7.70 -9.01
C THR A 114 29.66 -6.87 -8.96
N ALA A 115 29.64 -5.76 -9.70
CA ALA A 115 28.45 -4.93 -9.83
C ALA A 115 27.37 -5.70 -10.61
N THR A 116 26.25 -5.98 -9.97
CA THR A 116 25.15 -6.78 -10.52
C THR A 116 23.82 -6.17 -10.09
N PRO A 117 22.84 -6.03 -11.00
CA PRO A 117 21.52 -5.55 -10.63
C PRO A 117 20.83 -6.58 -9.72
N VAL A 118 20.09 -6.11 -8.72
CA VAL A 118 19.38 -6.97 -7.76
C VAL A 118 17.91 -6.56 -7.71
N THR A 119 17.02 -7.53 -7.83
CA THR A 119 15.60 -7.36 -7.50
C THR A 119 15.36 -7.85 -6.08
N PHE A 120 14.57 -7.11 -5.32
CA PHE A 120 14.26 -7.44 -3.93
C PHE A 120 12.80 -7.12 -3.62
N THR A 121 12.11 -8.04 -2.99
CA THR A 121 10.75 -7.84 -2.48
C THR A 121 10.81 -7.83 -0.96
N ALA A 122 10.27 -6.77 -0.35
CA ALA A 122 10.21 -6.67 1.10
C ALA A 122 9.36 -7.79 1.72
N PRO A 123 9.73 -8.33 2.88
CA PRO A 123 8.91 -9.32 3.58
C PRO A 123 7.53 -8.74 3.93
N ALA A 124 6.47 -9.48 3.62
CA ALA A 124 5.09 -9.00 3.84
C ALA A 124 4.78 -8.72 5.32
N ASN A 125 5.39 -9.47 6.25
CA ASN A 125 5.22 -9.30 7.69
C ASN A 125 5.87 -8.02 8.25
N GLU A 126 6.74 -7.36 7.48
CA GLU A 126 7.38 -6.10 7.85
C GLU A 126 6.71 -4.89 7.19
N LEU A 127 5.65 -5.12 6.40
CA LEU A 127 4.98 -4.10 5.60
C LEU A 127 3.64 -3.70 6.20
N TYR A 128 3.55 -2.43 6.61
CA TYR A 128 2.29 -1.83 7.04
C TYR A 128 2.21 -0.39 6.51
N LEU A 129 1.71 -0.24 5.27
CA LEU A 129 1.70 1.04 4.56
C LEU A 129 0.28 1.58 4.33
N LEU A 130 -0.72 0.69 4.32
CA LEU A 130 -2.13 1.08 4.39
C LEU A 130 -2.60 1.07 5.85
N SER A 131 -2.94 2.24 6.39
CA SER A 131 -3.50 2.38 7.73
C SER A 131 -4.95 1.95 7.78
N GLU A 132 -5.39 1.49 8.96
CA GLU A 132 -6.78 1.11 9.22
C GLU A 132 -7.77 2.25 8.91
N GLN A 133 -7.47 3.47 9.34
CA GLN A 133 -8.33 4.63 9.11
C GLN A 133 -8.47 4.98 7.62
N ALA A 134 -7.38 4.86 6.85
CA ALA A 134 -7.44 5.03 5.40
C ALA A 134 -8.21 3.91 4.71
N ALA A 135 -8.09 2.66 5.19
CA ALA A 135 -8.86 1.54 4.67
C ALA A 135 -10.37 1.69 4.93
N ILE A 136 -10.76 2.16 6.12
CA ILE A 136 -12.16 2.46 6.47
C ILE A 136 -12.71 3.56 5.57
N ALA A 137 -12.02 4.71 5.49
CA ALA A 137 -12.46 5.82 4.65
C ALA A 137 -12.56 5.44 3.17
N ALA A 138 -11.63 4.60 2.69
CA ALA A 138 -11.69 4.04 1.35
C ALA A 138 -12.92 3.14 1.16
N ALA A 139 -13.19 2.22 2.09
CA ALA A 139 -14.33 1.32 2.01
C ALA A 139 -15.66 2.09 2.06
N ASP A 140 -15.79 3.09 2.93
CA ASP A 140 -17.00 3.90 3.09
C ASP A 140 -17.36 4.66 1.80
N SER A 141 -16.37 5.02 1.00
CA SER A 141 -16.61 5.63 -0.32
C SER A 141 -17.40 4.73 -1.28
N CYS A 142 -17.45 3.42 -1.05
CA CYS A 142 -18.22 2.49 -1.87
C CYS A 142 -19.75 2.63 -1.69
N VAL A 143 -20.21 3.29 -0.63
CA VAL A 143 -21.64 3.45 -0.30
C VAL A 143 -22.08 4.92 -0.20
N ASP A 144 -21.18 5.86 -0.48
CA ASP A 144 -21.43 7.31 -0.44
C ASP A 144 -22.31 7.73 -1.64
N GLY A 145 -23.61 7.47 -1.56
CA GLY A 145 -24.54 7.75 -2.65
C GLY A 145 -25.99 7.28 -2.47
N SER A 146 -26.39 6.74 -1.31
CA SER A 146 -27.78 6.34 -0.99
C SER A 146 -28.47 5.48 -2.07
N ALA A 147 -27.71 4.72 -2.86
CA ALA A 147 -28.22 3.94 -3.98
C ALA A 147 -28.18 2.45 -3.65
N VAL A 148 -29.18 1.70 -4.11
CA VAL A 148 -29.20 0.24 -4.01
C VAL A 148 -28.11 -0.33 -4.92
N LEU A 149 -27.11 -1.02 -4.37
CA LEU A 149 -26.09 -1.69 -5.16
C LEU A 149 -26.60 -3.05 -5.64
N ALA A 150 -26.97 -3.16 -6.91
CA ALA A 150 -27.60 -4.36 -7.49
C ALA A 150 -26.60 -5.45 -7.94
N SER A 151 -25.29 -5.13 -8.05
CA SER A 151 -24.32 -6.03 -8.70
C SER A 151 -22.89 -5.96 -8.13
N GLY A 152 -22.68 -5.37 -6.95
CA GLY A 152 -21.33 -5.18 -6.40
C GLY A 152 -20.46 -4.20 -7.21
N GLN A 153 -21.07 -3.40 -8.08
CA GLN A 153 -20.39 -2.36 -8.87
C GLN A 153 -20.68 -0.96 -8.31
N GLY A 154 -20.57 -0.79 -6.99
CA GLY A 154 -20.47 0.55 -6.41
C GLY A 154 -19.21 1.23 -6.94
N ALA A 155 -19.30 2.50 -7.30
CA ALA A 155 -18.14 3.31 -7.69
C ALA A 155 -17.36 3.69 -6.41
N CYS A 156 -16.58 2.75 -5.88
CA CYS A 156 -15.65 3.05 -4.81
C CYS A 156 -14.66 4.13 -5.28
N ALA A 157 -14.29 5.06 -4.40
CA ALA A 157 -13.31 6.07 -4.72
C ALA A 157 -11.96 5.43 -5.02
N GLU A 158 -11.24 6.01 -5.98
CA GLU A 158 -9.87 5.63 -6.25
C GLU A 158 -8.95 6.20 -5.17
N VAL A 159 -8.09 5.35 -4.60
CA VAL A 159 -7.13 5.74 -3.57
C VAL A 159 -5.70 5.57 -4.11
N ARG A 160 -4.87 6.58 -3.87
CA ARG A 160 -3.46 6.65 -4.22
C ARG A 160 -2.62 6.91 -2.98
N MET A 161 -1.42 6.35 -2.95
CA MET A 161 -0.44 6.53 -1.89
C MET A 161 0.82 7.21 -2.44
N ASN A 162 1.20 8.34 -1.84
CA ASN A 162 2.51 8.93 -2.03
C ASN A 162 3.37 8.53 -0.83
N ILE A 163 4.38 7.70 -1.06
CA ILE A 163 5.16 7.07 -0.01
C ILE A 163 6.57 7.62 -0.04
N THR A 164 7.05 8.08 1.11
CA THR A 164 8.46 8.44 1.32
C THR A 164 9.06 7.45 2.31
N LEU A 165 9.92 6.57 1.81
CA LEU A 165 10.72 5.64 2.59
C LEU A 165 11.98 6.35 3.07
N THR A 166 12.32 6.24 4.34
CA THR A 166 13.52 6.85 4.93
C THR A 166 14.35 5.80 5.64
N GLY A 167 15.68 5.92 5.52
CA GLY A 167 16.61 4.95 6.10
C GLY A 167 18.06 5.37 5.93
N GLN A 168 18.98 4.46 6.19
CA GLN A 168 20.42 4.67 6.01
C GLN A 168 20.97 3.74 4.93
N ASP A 169 21.86 4.26 4.10
CA ASP A 169 22.66 3.42 3.19
C ASP A 169 23.73 2.62 3.94
N THR A 170 24.42 1.72 3.25
CA THR A 170 25.46 0.88 3.84
C THR A 170 26.67 1.67 4.36
N LEU A 171 26.79 2.95 4.02
CA LEU A 171 27.81 3.86 4.55
C LEU A 171 27.30 4.72 5.72
N GLY A 172 26.07 4.49 6.19
CA GLY A 172 25.45 5.21 7.30
C GLY A 172 24.86 6.57 6.90
N THR A 173 24.77 6.90 5.61
CA THR A 173 24.19 8.17 5.17
C THR A 173 22.67 8.03 5.05
N THR A 174 21.93 9.01 5.58
CA THR A 174 20.46 9.05 5.45
C THR A 174 20.05 9.20 3.99
N ARG A 175 19.10 8.37 3.55
CA ARG A 175 18.54 8.36 2.20
C ARG A 175 17.02 8.33 2.26
N THR A 176 16.41 8.81 1.18
CA THR A 176 14.98 8.71 0.96
C THR A 176 14.68 8.13 -0.41
N ILE A 177 13.59 7.36 -0.51
CA ILE A 177 13.05 6.83 -1.76
C ILE A 177 11.59 7.21 -1.82
N ASN A 178 11.16 7.81 -2.93
CA ASN A 178 9.78 8.23 -3.14
C ASN A 178 9.08 7.26 -4.10
N ILE A 179 7.88 6.83 -3.71
CA ILE A 179 6.96 6.05 -4.55
C ILE A 179 5.72 6.92 -4.76
N PRO A 180 5.62 7.63 -5.90
CA PRO A 180 4.46 8.45 -6.18
C PRO A 180 3.29 7.59 -6.64
N GLN A 181 2.07 7.97 -6.24
CA GLN A 181 0.83 7.48 -6.84
C GLN A 181 0.66 5.94 -6.85
N ALA A 182 1.19 5.23 -5.84
CA ALA A 182 0.96 3.80 -5.69
C ALA A 182 -0.55 3.52 -5.50
N GLN A 183 -1.10 2.62 -6.31
CA GLN A 183 -2.54 2.36 -6.31
C GLN A 183 -2.96 1.57 -5.07
N VAL A 184 -4.09 1.96 -4.48
CA VAL A 184 -4.91 1.09 -3.63
C VAL A 184 -6.18 0.79 -4.40
N ARG A 185 -6.39 -0.49 -4.73
CA ARG A 185 -7.61 -0.92 -5.40
C ARG A 185 -8.73 -1.05 -4.38
N VAL A 186 -9.76 -0.23 -4.51
CA VAL A 186 -10.95 -0.30 -3.66
C VAL A 186 -12.08 -0.95 -4.45
N TYR A 187 -12.78 -1.91 -3.85
CA TYR A 187 -13.88 -2.61 -4.51
C TYR A 187 -14.91 -3.12 -3.51
N VAL A 188 -16.15 -3.28 -3.98
CA VAL A 188 -17.17 -4.02 -3.23
C VAL A 188 -16.90 -5.51 -3.38
N ALA A 189 -16.58 -6.18 -2.28
CA ALA A 189 -16.28 -7.60 -2.24
C ALA A 189 -17.55 -8.45 -2.20
N THR A 190 -18.53 -8.03 -1.39
CA THR A 190 -19.85 -8.67 -1.30
C THR A 190 -20.96 -7.64 -1.10
N VAL A 191 -22.17 -7.98 -1.54
CA VAL A 191 -23.39 -7.22 -1.23
C VAL A 191 -24.40 -8.17 -0.61
N THR A 192 -24.95 -7.76 0.53
CA THR A 192 -26.03 -8.48 1.22
C THR A 192 -27.19 -7.53 1.51
N GLU A 193 -28.34 -8.07 1.90
CA GLU A 193 -29.52 -7.28 2.28
C GLU A 193 -29.85 -7.51 3.77
N GLU A 194 -30.29 -6.47 4.47
CA GLU A 194 -30.77 -6.53 5.85
C GLU A 194 -32.10 -5.79 5.97
N VAL A 195 -33.04 -6.35 6.75
CA VAL A 195 -34.35 -5.74 7.05
C VAL A 195 -34.37 -5.33 8.52
N ARG A 196 -34.56 -4.03 8.79
CA ARG A 196 -34.56 -3.44 10.14
C ARG A 196 -35.92 -2.86 10.51
#